data_AF-A0A1H5TTR0-F1
#
_entry.id   AF-A0A1H5TTR0-F1
#
_cell.length_a   1.000
_cell.length_b   1.000
_cell.length_c   1.000
_cell.angle_alpha   90.00
_cell.angle_beta   90.00
_cell.angle_gamma   90.00
#
_symmetry.space_group_name_H-M   'P 1'
#
loop_
_entity.id
_entity.type
_entity.pdbx_description
1 polymer ?
#
loop_
_entity_poly.entity_id
_entity_poly.type
_entity_poly.pdbx_seq_one_letter_code
_entity_poly.pdbx_strand_id
1 'polypeptide(L)'
;MAHVFLATQHSFERQVAIKILSPSLALEPSFAERFMQEARTVASLNHPHIVPVYDVGEHEGYYYLSMEYVTGGSLKQRIRDGLEPRQAETVLRQLAGALDYAGQHGFIHRDVKPDNVMFRADGSALLMDFGIAANILRDTSVTGSTSVMGTPKYMSPEQHRRQPLTPQSDLYSLGCVFYEMLTGKPPYTGDDASAMAQAHQREPIPLLPVKLRHYQPLLRQLLAKSPADRPQSGTAITELLDNLESPEHYTRERARYRPQETGINGALAPRLRLKETKAGMSWRGNLYQYDIYLVADDFEQFQSHFPVLRSALQDWHQQRGSRCKSVTIKATLHPWISGRVKQYLKELRQSDDLAFLGRLPMQLNLVAADGQPIERLAWEPESESG
;
A
#
# COMPACT_ATOMS: atom_id res chain seq x y z
N MET A 1 27.25 -6.74 10.73
CA MET A 1 27.02 -5.30 10.46
C MET A 1 28.19 -4.75 9.64
N ALA A 2 28.10 -3.52 9.13
CA ALA A 2 29.13 -2.89 8.28
C ALA A 2 29.34 -1.45 8.75
N HIS A 3 30.52 -0.89 8.47
CA HIS A 3 30.87 0.51 8.73
C HIS A 3 31.20 1.22 7.42
N VAL A 4 30.87 2.51 7.32
CA VAL A 4 31.16 3.33 6.14
C VAL A 4 32.10 4.46 6.53
N PHE A 5 33.18 4.60 5.78
CA PHE A 5 34.23 5.60 5.99
C PHE A 5 34.36 6.51 4.77
N LEU A 6 34.66 7.78 4.99
CA LEU A 6 35.17 8.67 3.93
C LEU A 6 36.67 8.39 3.76
N ALA A 7 37.10 8.13 2.54
CA ALA A 7 38.49 7.86 2.21
C ALA A 7 38.93 8.61 0.95
N THR A 8 40.24 8.62 0.69
CA THR A 8 40.83 9.15 -0.55
C THR A 8 41.39 7.99 -1.35
N GLN A 9 40.93 7.81 -2.59
CA GLN A 9 41.54 6.88 -3.53
C GLN A 9 42.78 7.55 -4.15
N HIS A 10 43.96 7.15 -3.69
CA HIS A 10 45.23 7.78 -4.08
C HIS A 10 45.52 7.74 -5.59
N SER A 11 45.15 6.67 -6.28
CA SER A 11 45.42 6.51 -7.72
C SER A 11 44.72 7.54 -8.61
N PHE A 12 43.59 8.10 -8.14
CA PHE A 12 42.80 9.11 -8.87
C PHE A 12 42.63 10.41 -8.07
N GLU A 13 43.30 10.53 -6.91
CA GLU A 13 43.22 11.66 -5.98
C GLU A 13 41.79 12.14 -5.69
N ARG A 14 40.84 11.18 -5.55
CA ARG A 14 39.42 11.48 -5.35
C ARG A 14 38.89 10.95 -4.03
N GLN A 15 37.87 11.61 -3.49
CA GLN A 15 37.13 11.13 -2.33
C GLN A 15 36.16 10.00 -2.71
N VAL A 16 36.10 8.98 -1.86
CA VAL A 16 35.22 7.81 -2.00
C VAL A 16 34.63 7.44 -0.65
N ALA A 17 33.47 6.78 -0.67
CA ALA A 17 32.93 6.11 0.50
C ALA A 17 33.38 4.65 0.48
N ILE A 18 33.98 4.16 1.57
CA ILE A 18 34.39 2.76 1.72
C ILE A 18 33.49 2.10 2.75
N LYS A 19 32.72 1.11 2.32
CA LYS A 19 31.92 0.25 3.20
C LYS A 19 32.72 -0.99 3.54
N ILE A 20 33.03 -1.19 4.82
CA ILE A 20 33.76 -2.33 5.36
C ILE A 20 32.79 -3.27 6.07
N LEU A 21 32.78 -4.54 5.71
CA LEU A 21 31.97 -5.55 6.37
C LEU A 21 32.60 -6.04 7.68
N SER A 22 31.76 -6.36 8.66
CA SER A 22 32.22 -6.94 9.93
C SER A 22 32.91 -8.30 9.70
N PRO A 23 34.08 -8.55 10.32
CA PRO A 23 34.80 -9.82 10.24
C PRO A 23 33.95 -11.04 10.61
N SER A 24 32.97 -10.86 11.49
CA SER A 24 32.05 -11.93 11.90
C SER A 24 31.27 -12.55 10.72
N LEU A 25 31.11 -11.82 9.61
CA LEU A 25 30.45 -12.29 8.39
C LEU A 25 31.40 -13.13 7.52
N ALA A 26 32.71 -12.88 7.61
CA ALA A 26 33.75 -13.57 6.85
C ALA A 26 34.06 -14.99 7.38
N LEU A 27 33.49 -15.37 8.54
CA LEU A 27 33.68 -16.69 9.15
C LEU A 27 32.90 -17.81 8.43
N GLU A 28 31.95 -17.46 7.57
CA GLU A 28 31.17 -18.42 6.78
C GLU A 28 31.96 -18.83 5.52
N PRO A 29 32.28 -20.12 5.30
CA PRO A 29 33.20 -20.58 4.25
C PRO A 29 32.83 -20.16 2.82
N SER A 30 31.54 -19.94 2.56
CA SER A 30 31.01 -19.55 1.25
C SER A 30 30.58 -18.08 1.17
N PHE A 31 30.81 -17.29 2.23
CA PHE A 31 30.45 -15.87 2.25
C PHE A 31 31.31 -15.05 1.29
N ALA A 32 32.62 -15.29 1.27
CA ALA A 32 33.57 -14.56 0.44
C ALA A 32 33.23 -14.65 -1.05
N GLU A 33 33.01 -15.86 -1.56
CA GLU A 33 32.70 -16.08 -2.98
C GLU A 33 31.37 -15.43 -3.39
N ARG A 34 30.33 -15.58 -2.56
CA ARG A 34 29.02 -14.95 -2.83
C ARG A 34 29.08 -13.44 -2.70
N PHE A 35 29.85 -12.91 -1.73
CA PHE A 35 30.07 -11.48 -1.58
C PHE A 35 30.73 -10.90 -2.82
N MET A 36 31.82 -11.51 -3.29
CA MET A 36 32.49 -11.05 -4.50
C MET A 36 31.58 -11.16 -5.73
N GLN A 37 30.78 -12.23 -5.83
CA GLN A 37 29.85 -12.40 -6.94
C GLN A 37 28.76 -11.33 -6.96
N GLU A 38 28.09 -11.11 -5.84
CA GLU A 38 27.04 -10.09 -5.74
C GLU A 38 27.58 -8.67 -5.88
N ALA A 39 28.73 -8.38 -5.27
CA ALA A 39 29.37 -7.08 -5.42
C ALA A 39 29.75 -6.79 -6.87
N ARG A 40 30.20 -7.80 -7.63
CA ARG A 40 30.42 -7.67 -9.08
C ARG A 40 29.13 -7.41 -9.85
N THR A 41 28.03 -8.08 -9.49
CA THR A 41 26.73 -7.80 -10.09
C THR A 41 26.31 -6.35 -9.84
N VAL A 42 26.39 -5.87 -8.61
CA VAL A 42 26.08 -4.47 -8.28
C VAL A 42 27.03 -3.51 -9.00
N ALA A 43 28.32 -3.81 -9.07
CA ALA A 43 29.31 -3.00 -9.79
C ALA A 43 29.09 -2.95 -11.30
N SER A 44 28.40 -3.95 -11.87
CA SER A 44 28.02 -3.96 -13.29
C SER A 44 26.79 -3.09 -13.58
N LEU A 45 26.03 -2.69 -12.56
CA LEU A 45 24.86 -1.84 -12.74
C LEU A 45 25.31 -0.41 -13.05
N ASN A 46 24.99 0.08 -14.24
CA ASN A 46 25.29 1.44 -14.66
C ASN A 46 24.00 2.23 -14.92
N HIS A 47 23.55 2.95 -13.89
CA HIS A 47 22.34 3.75 -13.96
C HIS A 47 22.51 5.05 -13.15
N PRO A 48 22.02 6.21 -13.62
CA PRO A 48 22.24 7.51 -12.97
C PRO A 48 21.75 7.59 -11.52
N HIS A 49 20.77 6.76 -11.14
CA HIS A 49 20.17 6.73 -9.80
C HIS A 49 20.54 5.48 -8.98
N ILE A 50 21.58 4.75 -9.41
CA ILE A 50 22.22 3.65 -8.66
C ILE A 50 23.62 4.09 -8.28
N VAL A 51 24.04 3.86 -7.03
CA VAL A 51 25.39 4.24 -6.59
C VAL A 51 26.47 3.53 -7.44
N PRO A 52 27.39 4.26 -8.08
CA PRO A 52 28.55 3.68 -8.72
C PRO A 52 29.45 3.00 -7.70
N VAL A 53 29.74 1.72 -7.92
CA VAL A 53 30.79 0.98 -7.22
C VAL A 53 32.07 1.11 -8.02
N TYR A 54 33.12 1.62 -7.40
CA TYR A 54 34.41 1.81 -8.03
C TYR A 54 35.34 0.63 -7.84
N ASP A 55 35.27 -0.03 -6.70
CA ASP A 55 36.15 -1.15 -6.38
C ASP A 55 35.52 -2.08 -5.34
N VAL A 56 35.91 -3.34 -5.38
CA VAL A 56 35.56 -4.35 -4.38
C VAL A 56 36.78 -5.22 -4.10
N GLY A 57 37.05 -5.47 -2.82
CA GLY A 57 38.21 -6.27 -2.46
C GLY A 57 38.16 -6.80 -1.05
N GLU A 58 39.29 -7.38 -0.67
CA GLU A 58 39.58 -7.90 0.65
C GLU A 58 40.95 -7.40 1.08
N HIS A 59 41.08 -7.00 2.34
CA HIS A 59 42.34 -6.58 2.94
C HIS A 59 42.38 -7.03 4.40
N GLU A 60 43.37 -7.84 4.76
CA GLU A 60 43.57 -8.36 6.13
C GLU A 60 42.31 -9.02 6.72
N GLY A 61 41.56 -9.75 5.89
CA GLY A 61 40.31 -10.41 6.26
C GLY A 61 39.07 -9.50 6.26
N TYR A 62 39.22 -8.23 5.90
CA TYR A 62 38.11 -7.27 5.78
C TYR A 62 37.69 -7.10 4.34
N TYR A 63 36.46 -7.54 4.05
CA TYR A 63 35.82 -7.28 2.76
C TYR A 63 35.32 -5.84 2.70
N TYR A 64 35.60 -5.15 1.59
CA TYR A 64 35.21 -3.77 1.40
C TYR A 64 34.60 -3.51 0.03
N LEU A 65 33.81 -2.43 -0.04
CA LEU A 65 33.23 -1.86 -1.25
C LEU A 65 33.56 -0.37 -1.28
N SER A 66 34.23 0.08 -2.35
CA SER A 66 34.49 1.50 -2.61
C SER A 66 33.42 2.01 -3.57
N MET A 67 32.77 3.13 -3.21
CA MET A 67 31.64 3.68 -3.95
C MET A 67 31.67 5.22 -3.98
N GLU A 68 30.81 5.81 -4.80
CA GLU A 68 30.63 7.25 -4.88
C GLU A 68 30.38 7.86 -3.48
N TYR A 69 31.16 8.88 -3.15
CA TYR A 69 30.90 9.71 -1.97
C TYR A 69 29.94 10.85 -2.35
N VAL A 70 28.80 10.94 -1.67
CA VAL A 70 27.81 12.00 -1.91
C VAL A 70 27.53 12.82 -0.65
N THR A 71 27.30 14.11 -0.84
CA THR A 71 27.23 15.11 0.25
C THR A 71 25.86 15.75 0.43
N GLY A 72 24.86 15.43 -0.40
CA GLY A 72 23.53 16.05 -0.42
C GLY A 72 22.55 15.57 0.65
N GLY A 73 23.02 14.78 1.62
CA GLY A 73 22.23 14.20 2.71
C GLY A 73 21.38 13.00 2.30
N SER A 74 20.60 12.47 3.25
CA SER A 74 19.71 11.32 3.03
C SER A 74 18.25 11.74 2.86
N LEU A 75 17.45 10.89 2.23
CA LEU A 75 16.01 11.08 2.11
C LEU A 75 15.32 11.10 3.47
N LYS A 76 15.79 10.29 4.42
CA LYS A 76 15.29 10.34 5.81
C LYS A 76 15.39 11.73 6.43
N GLN A 77 16.51 12.43 6.19
CA GLN A 77 16.68 13.79 6.68
C GLN A 77 15.73 14.75 5.97
N ARG A 78 15.59 14.65 4.64
CA ARG A 78 14.65 15.50 3.88
C ARG A 78 13.19 15.29 4.26
N ILE A 79 12.77 14.05 4.54
CA ILE A 79 11.42 13.75 5.03
C ILE A 79 11.18 14.43 6.39
N ARG A 80 12.16 14.39 7.28
CA ARG A 80 12.09 15.05 8.59
C ARG A 80 11.98 16.57 8.47
N ASP A 81 12.72 17.16 7.53
CA ASP A 81 12.75 18.60 7.31
C ASP A 81 11.52 19.11 6.53
N GLY A 82 10.70 18.20 5.98
CA GLY A 82 9.51 18.49 5.20
C GLY A 82 9.81 18.48 3.70
N LEU A 83 9.29 17.46 3.00
CA LEU A 83 9.46 17.31 1.57
C LEU A 83 8.20 17.75 0.83
N GLU A 84 8.34 18.59 -0.20
CA GLU A 84 7.21 18.99 -1.02
C GLU A 84 6.73 17.84 -1.92
N PRO A 85 5.42 17.70 -2.21
CA PRO A 85 4.90 16.59 -3.01
C PRO A 85 5.57 16.46 -4.39
N ARG A 86 5.87 17.58 -5.07
CA ARG A 86 6.59 17.57 -6.36
C ARG A 86 8.01 17.02 -6.26
N GLN A 87 8.69 17.25 -5.13
CA GLN A 87 10.00 16.66 -4.87
C GLN A 87 9.85 15.15 -4.63
N ALA A 88 8.81 14.72 -3.89
CA ALA A 88 8.50 13.31 -3.69
C ALA A 88 8.23 12.58 -5.03
N GLU A 89 7.49 13.22 -5.96
CA GLU A 89 7.28 12.70 -7.32
C GLU A 89 8.60 12.51 -8.08
N THR A 90 9.47 13.51 -8.02
CA THR A 90 10.78 13.47 -8.69
C THR A 90 11.62 12.30 -8.16
N VAL A 91 11.70 12.16 -6.84
CA VAL A 91 12.41 11.05 -6.19
C VAL A 91 11.78 9.71 -6.56
N LEU A 92 10.44 9.62 -6.57
CA LEU A 92 9.73 8.39 -6.96
C LEU A 92 10.11 7.93 -8.37
N ARG A 93 10.15 8.83 -9.36
CA ARG A 93 10.54 8.50 -10.74
C ARG A 93 11.97 7.99 -10.82
N GLN A 94 12.90 8.68 -10.15
CA GLN A 94 14.32 8.35 -10.15
C GLN A 94 14.56 6.95 -9.56
N LEU A 95 13.92 6.64 -8.43
CA LEU A 95 14.03 5.35 -7.76
C LEU A 95 13.29 4.22 -8.50
N ALA A 96 12.13 4.52 -9.09
CA ALA A 96 11.39 3.56 -9.90
C ALA A 96 12.23 3.10 -11.11
N GLY A 97 12.88 4.03 -11.82
CA GLY A 97 13.80 3.71 -12.90
C GLY A 97 15.01 2.90 -12.45
N ALA A 98 15.60 3.25 -11.30
CA ALA A 98 16.73 2.51 -10.73
C ALA A 98 16.38 1.05 -10.39
N LEU A 99 15.24 0.83 -9.72
CA LEU A 99 14.80 -0.51 -9.33
C LEU A 99 14.41 -1.37 -10.53
N ASP A 100 13.79 -0.77 -11.54
CA ASP A 100 13.46 -1.47 -12.79
C ASP A 100 14.73 -1.91 -13.52
N TYR A 101 15.69 -1.00 -13.67
CA TYR A 101 17.00 -1.31 -14.25
C TYR A 101 17.69 -2.45 -13.49
N ALA A 102 17.74 -2.40 -12.16
CA ALA A 102 18.31 -3.47 -11.35
C ALA A 102 17.59 -4.81 -11.54
N GLY A 103 16.25 -4.80 -11.54
CA GLY A 103 15.42 -5.98 -11.75
C GLY A 103 15.63 -6.64 -13.11
N GLN A 104 15.79 -5.85 -14.18
CA GLN A 104 16.10 -6.33 -15.52
C GLN A 104 17.48 -7.00 -15.62
N HIS A 105 18.41 -6.64 -14.73
CA HIS A 105 19.72 -7.26 -14.60
C HIS A 105 19.74 -8.39 -13.55
N GLY A 106 18.56 -8.88 -13.14
CA GLY A 106 18.43 -10.01 -12.21
C GLY A 106 18.72 -9.66 -10.76
N PHE A 107 18.74 -8.37 -10.40
CA PHE A 107 19.04 -7.90 -9.06
C PHE A 107 17.80 -7.37 -8.34
N ILE A 108 17.60 -7.79 -7.09
CA ILE A 108 16.55 -7.31 -6.20
C ILE A 108 17.25 -6.67 -4.99
N HIS A 109 16.91 -5.43 -4.66
CA HIS A 109 17.54 -4.64 -3.61
C HIS A 109 17.20 -5.11 -2.19
N ARG A 110 15.95 -5.49 -1.94
CA ARG A 110 15.42 -6.08 -0.68
C ARG A 110 15.42 -5.20 0.58
N ASP A 111 15.96 -3.99 0.54
CA ASP A 111 16.03 -3.07 1.69
C ASP A 111 15.84 -1.61 1.26
N VAL A 112 14.87 -1.37 0.36
CA VAL A 112 14.53 -0.01 -0.07
C VAL A 112 13.89 0.74 1.10
N LYS A 113 14.53 1.81 1.54
CA LYS A 113 14.09 2.66 2.67
C LYS A 113 14.74 4.05 2.60
N PRO A 114 14.23 5.06 3.33
CA PRO A 114 14.77 6.42 3.24
C PRO A 114 16.23 6.55 3.67
N ASP A 115 16.72 5.69 4.56
CA ASP A 115 18.13 5.65 4.97
C ASP A 115 19.09 5.26 3.82
N ASN A 116 18.60 4.47 2.86
CA ASN A 116 19.38 3.97 1.72
C ASN A 116 19.22 4.84 0.47
N VAL A 117 18.57 6.00 0.57
CA VAL A 117 18.46 6.96 -0.52
C VAL A 117 19.23 8.21 -0.12
N MET A 118 20.30 8.50 -0.85
CA MET A 118 21.10 9.72 -0.64
C MET A 118 21.02 10.63 -1.86
N PHE A 119 21.54 11.85 -1.72
CA PHE A 119 21.49 12.84 -2.78
C PHE A 119 22.88 13.32 -3.15
N ARG A 120 23.08 13.53 -4.45
CA ARG A 120 24.21 14.30 -4.96
C ARG A 120 24.01 15.79 -4.71
N ALA A 121 25.06 16.58 -4.95
CA ALA A 121 25.04 18.03 -4.79
C ALA A 121 24.01 18.73 -5.71
N ASP A 122 23.74 18.15 -6.89
CA ASP A 122 22.72 18.62 -7.83
C ASP A 122 21.28 18.27 -7.42
N GLY A 123 21.11 17.54 -6.31
CA GLY A 123 19.81 17.12 -5.80
C GLY A 123 19.25 15.85 -6.43
N SER A 124 19.99 15.16 -7.31
CA SER A 124 19.58 13.85 -7.83
C SER A 124 19.61 12.78 -6.75
N ALA A 125 18.55 11.96 -6.67
CA ALA A 125 18.48 10.83 -5.74
C ALA A 125 19.36 9.68 -6.24
N LEU A 126 20.01 9.01 -5.29
CA LEU A 126 20.90 7.88 -5.51
C LEU A 126 20.50 6.76 -4.56
N LEU A 127 20.17 5.60 -5.12
CA LEU A 127 19.90 4.39 -4.35
C LEU A 127 21.24 3.77 -3.94
N MET A 128 21.43 3.69 -2.63
CA MET A 128 22.62 3.16 -1.98
C MET A 128 22.34 1.76 -1.43
N ASP A 129 23.39 1.01 -1.10
CA ASP A 129 23.27 -0.16 -0.23
C ASP A 129 22.33 -1.26 -0.74
N PHE A 130 22.68 -1.84 -1.89
CA PHE A 130 22.03 -2.99 -2.54
C PHE A 130 22.07 -4.31 -1.74
N GLY A 131 22.06 -4.27 -0.41
CA GLY A 131 21.75 -5.43 0.43
C GLY A 131 22.70 -6.63 0.27
N ILE A 132 23.91 -6.45 -0.27
CA ILE A 132 24.83 -7.54 -0.64
C ILE A 132 25.00 -8.55 0.51
N ALA A 133 25.32 -8.06 1.72
CA ALA A 133 25.46 -8.94 2.89
C ALA A 133 24.15 -9.62 3.33
N ALA A 134 23.00 -8.99 3.05
CA ALA A 134 21.69 -9.52 3.41
C ALA A 134 21.16 -10.58 2.44
N ASN A 135 21.55 -10.49 1.17
CA ASN A 135 21.25 -11.50 0.17
C ASN A 135 21.97 -12.81 0.47
N ILE A 136 23.27 -12.73 0.72
CA ILE A 136 24.13 -13.87 1.01
C ILE A 136 23.65 -14.66 2.24
N LEU A 137 23.26 -13.94 3.29
CA LEU A 137 22.81 -14.56 4.54
C LEU A 137 21.41 -15.17 4.47
N ARG A 138 20.56 -14.73 3.53
CA ARG A 138 19.26 -15.38 3.29
C ARG A 138 19.43 -16.69 2.52
N ASP A 139 20.30 -16.71 1.52
CA ASP A 139 20.57 -17.91 0.72
C ASP A 139 21.24 -19.03 1.54
N THR A 140 21.95 -18.71 2.63
CA THR A 140 22.52 -19.68 3.57
C THR A 140 21.56 -20.14 4.66
N SER A 141 20.49 -19.39 4.94
CA SER A 141 19.61 -19.62 6.08
C SER A 141 18.58 -20.75 5.84
N VAL A 142 19.09 -21.98 5.72
CA VAL A 142 18.31 -23.21 5.99
C VAL A 142 18.14 -23.45 7.50
N THR A 143 18.81 -22.70 8.37
CA THR A 143 18.73 -22.92 9.83
C THR A 143 18.72 -21.63 10.66
N GLY A 144 17.53 -21.30 11.20
CA GLY A 144 17.41 -20.88 12.60
C GLY A 144 17.82 -19.48 13.07
N SER A 145 18.35 -18.57 12.25
CA SER A 145 18.62 -17.20 12.74
C SER A 145 17.33 -16.36 12.82
N THR A 146 16.98 -15.92 14.02
CA THR A 146 15.77 -15.13 14.36
C THR A 146 15.91 -13.63 14.11
N SER A 147 17.06 -13.18 13.60
CA SER A 147 17.30 -11.78 13.29
C SER A 147 16.61 -11.39 11.99
N VAL A 148 15.49 -10.67 12.11
CA VAL A 148 14.77 -10.05 10.99
C VAL A 148 15.74 -9.12 10.26
N MET A 149 16.26 -9.58 9.13
CA MET A 149 17.24 -8.84 8.34
C MET A 149 16.53 -7.82 7.45
N GLY A 150 16.51 -6.57 7.92
CA GLY A 150 15.98 -5.37 7.27
C GLY A 150 15.19 -4.51 8.27
N THR A 151 14.69 -3.34 7.84
CA THR A 151 13.82 -2.51 8.68
C THR A 151 12.36 -2.93 8.47
N PRO A 152 11.67 -3.54 9.46
CA PRO A 152 10.35 -4.16 9.27
C PRO A 152 9.28 -3.25 8.66
N LYS A 153 9.43 -1.93 8.83
CA LYS A 153 8.51 -0.85 8.40
C LYS A 153 8.35 -0.69 6.88
N TYR A 154 9.30 -1.20 6.10
CA TYR A 154 9.29 -1.06 4.63
C TYR A 154 9.24 -2.41 3.92
N MET A 155 9.35 -3.52 4.66
CA MET A 155 9.37 -4.85 4.08
C MET A 155 8.03 -5.20 3.42
N SER A 156 8.11 -5.85 2.27
CA SER A 156 6.93 -6.36 1.58
C SER A 156 6.27 -7.54 2.33
N PRO A 157 4.98 -7.82 2.07
CA PRO A 157 4.27 -8.94 2.69
C PRO A 157 4.97 -10.28 2.47
N GLU A 158 5.50 -10.52 1.27
CA GLU A 158 6.26 -11.72 0.93
C GLU A 158 7.63 -11.78 1.64
N GLN A 159 8.29 -10.64 1.91
CA GLN A 159 9.49 -10.62 2.75
C GLN A 159 9.18 -11.06 4.18
N HIS A 160 8.10 -10.55 4.77
CA HIS A 160 7.65 -10.95 6.11
C HIS A 160 7.26 -12.43 6.17
N ARG A 161 6.73 -12.98 5.07
CA ARG A 161 6.39 -14.41 4.95
C ARG A 161 7.57 -15.30 4.56
N ARG A 162 8.76 -14.72 4.31
CA ARG A 162 9.94 -15.43 3.79
C ARG A 162 9.65 -16.20 2.50
N GLN A 163 8.77 -15.64 1.66
CA GLN A 163 8.47 -16.15 0.34
C GLN A 163 9.52 -15.70 -0.68
N PRO A 164 9.63 -16.38 -1.84
CA PRO A 164 10.49 -15.92 -2.93
C PRO A 164 10.19 -14.47 -3.30
N LEU A 165 11.24 -13.67 -3.43
CA LEU A 165 11.11 -12.25 -3.76
C LEU A 165 11.21 -12.06 -5.26
N THR A 166 10.47 -11.08 -5.75
CA THR A 166 10.55 -10.58 -7.13
C THR A 166 10.89 -9.09 -7.13
N PRO A 167 11.24 -8.46 -8.26
CA PRO A 167 11.43 -7.01 -8.35
C PRO A 167 10.24 -6.19 -7.80
N GLN A 168 9.02 -6.74 -7.89
CA GLN A 168 7.81 -6.11 -7.33
C GLN A 168 7.85 -5.98 -5.79
N SER A 169 8.72 -6.73 -5.09
CA SER A 169 8.96 -6.58 -3.64
C SER A 169 9.60 -5.23 -3.33
N ASP A 170 10.54 -4.79 -4.16
CA ASP A 170 11.19 -3.49 -4.01
C ASP A 170 10.23 -2.36 -4.37
N LEU A 171 9.33 -2.57 -5.34
CA LEU A 171 8.31 -1.58 -5.69
C LEU A 171 7.29 -1.37 -4.56
N TYR A 172 6.96 -2.42 -3.81
CA TYR A 172 6.16 -2.27 -2.58
C TYR A 172 6.87 -1.42 -1.53
N SER A 173 8.16 -1.71 -1.32
CA SER A 173 9.01 -0.97 -0.40
C SER A 173 9.12 0.50 -0.81
N LEU A 174 9.28 0.78 -2.11
CA LEU A 174 9.23 2.12 -2.70
C LEU A 174 7.87 2.79 -2.47
N GLY A 175 6.75 2.06 -2.56
CA GLY A 175 5.43 2.56 -2.18
C GLY A 175 5.35 3.01 -0.72
N CYS A 176 5.98 2.28 0.20
CA CYS A 176 6.06 2.66 1.61
C CYS A 176 6.88 3.94 1.78
N VAL A 177 8.02 4.04 1.08
CA VAL A 177 8.86 5.26 1.07
C VAL A 177 8.10 6.45 0.48
N PHE A 178 7.36 6.26 -0.61
CA PHE A 178 6.56 7.33 -1.22
C PHE A 178 5.44 7.82 -0.30
N TYR A 179 4.75 6.91 0.39
CA TYR A 179 3.78 7.28 1.42
C TYR A 179 4.43 8.13 2.54
N GLU A 180 5.63 7.73 3.00
CA GLU A 180 6.35 8.47 4.03
C GLU A 180 6.86 9.83 3.54
N MET A 181 7.33 9.92 2.30
CA MET A 181 7.69 11.20 1.68
C MET A 181 6.52 12.19 1.66
N LEU A 182 5.31 11.69 1.44
CA LEU A 182 4.09 12.49 1.37
C LEU A 182 3.52 12.89 2.74
N THR A 183 3.70 12.04 3.76
CA THR A 183 3.00 12.18 5.04
C THR A 183 3.91 12.42 6.24
N GLY A 184 5.22 12.25 6.07
CA GLY A 184 6.24 12.29 7.13
C GLY A 184 6.27 11.05 8.02
N LYS A 185 5.44 10.03 7.77
CA LYS A 185 5.37 8.79 8.55
C LYS A 185 5.15 7.57 7.64
N PRO A 186 5.69 6.38 7.97
CA PRO A 186 5.45 5.18 7.18
C PRO A 186 3.95 4.80 7.20
N PRO A 187 3.47 4.00 6.23
CA PRO A 187 2.06 3.62 6.15
C PRO A 187 1.60 2.78 7.33
N TYR A 188 2.51 1.99 7.92
CA TYR A 188 2.20 1.08 9.01
C TYR A 188 3.14 1.30 10.19
N THR A 189 2.59 1.09 11.38
CA THR A 189 3.30 1.10 12.66
C THR A 189 2.95 -0.16 13.41
N GLY A 190 3.86 -0.67 14.22
CA GLY A 190 3.65 -1.86 15.04
C GLY A 190 4.65 -1.87 16.18
N ASP A 191 4.19 -2.32 17.35
CA ASP A 191 4.97 -2.30 18.58
C ASP A 191 6.14 -3.31 18.54
N ASP A 192 6.00 -4.36 17.73
CA ASP A 192 7.02 -5.36 17.48
C ASP A 192 7.04 -5.83 16.02
N ALA A 193 7.97 -6.74 15.70
CA ALA A 193 8.13 -7.27 14.35
C ALA A 193 6.93 -8.10 13.87
N SER A 194 6.22 -8.79 14.78
CA SER A 194 5.03 -9.59 14.45
C SER A 194 3.84 -8.68 14.12
N ALA A 195 3.60 -7.65 14.93
CA ALA A 195 2.59 -6.64 14.69
C ALA A 195 2.85 -5.91 13.35
N MET A 196 4.11 -5.54 13.09
CA MET A 196 4.49 -4.94 11.81
C MET A 196 4.22 -5.88 10.62
N ALA A 197 4.60 -7.15 10.74
CA ALA A 197 4.33 -8.15 9.71
C ALA A 197 2.83 -8.31 9.45
N GLN A 198 2.01 -8.35 10.50
CA GLN A 198 0.55 -8.43 10.38
C GLN A 198 -0.04 -7.19 9.69
N ALA A 199 0.42 -5.99 10.04
CA ALA A 199 -0.01 -4.75 9.42
C ALA A 199 0.27 -4.75 7.92
N HIS A 200 1.52 -5.02 7.52
CA HIS A 200 1.88 -5.11 6.11
C HIS A 200 1.07 -6.17 5.35
N GLN A 201 0.70 -7.28 5.99
CA GLN A 201 -0.02 -8.38 5.35
C GLN A 201 -1.54 -8.18 5.25
N ARG A 202 -2.16 -7.52 6.23
CA ARG A 202 -3.63 -7.53 6.41
C ARG A 202 -4.26 -6.16 6.51
N GLU A 203 -3.55 -5.17 7.05
CA GLU A 203 -4.14 -3.85 7.23
C GLU A 203 -4.40 -3.16 5.89
N PRO A 204 -5.50 -2.40 5.79
CA PRO A 204 -5.80 -1.63 4.60
C PRO A 204 -4.71 -0.58 4.36
N ILE A 205 -4.57 -0.13 3.11
CA ILE A 205 -3.65 0.96 2.78
C ILE A 205 -4.22 2.25 3.41
N PRO A 206 -3.45 2.99 4.22
CA PRO A 206 -3.94 4.23 4.83
C PRO A 206 -4.35 5.26 3.79
N LEU A 207 -5.35 6.07 4.14
CA LEU A 207 -5.87 7.12 3.29
C LEU A 207 -4.99 8.36 3.42
N LEU A 208 -4.58 8.92 2.28
CA LEU A 208 -3.86 10.18 2.26
C LEU A 208 -4.79 11.36 2.65
N PRO A 209 -4.22 12.42 3.27
CA PRO A 209 -4.91 13.69 3.45
C PRO A 209 -5.52 14.19 2.14
N VAL A 210 -6.65 14.91 2.21
CA VAL A 210 -7.42 15.36 1.01
C VAL A 210 -6.53 16.03 -0.03
N LYS A 211 -5.60 16.91 0.41
CA LYS A 211 -4.67 17.64 -0.46
C LYS A 211 -3.67 16.76 -1.24
N LEU A 212 -3.50 15.50 -0.84
CA LEU A 212 -2.60 14.51 -1.46
C LEU A 212 -3.37 13.32 -2.04
N ARG A 213 -4.71 13.35 -2.01
CA ARG A 213 -5.55 12.18 -2.31
C ARG A 213 -5.48 11.75 -3.78
N HIS A 214 -5.00 12.63 -4.67
CA HIS A 214 -4.72 12.29 -6.07
C HIS A 214 -3.63 11.23 -6.23
N TYR A 215 -2.72 11.04 -5.26
CA TYR A 215 -1.73 9.95 -5.28
C TYR A 215 -2.30 8.59 -4.80
N GLN A 216 -3.51 8.56 -4.26
CA GLN A 216 -4.07 7.34 -3.68
C GLN A 216 -4.20 6.17 -4.67
N PRO A 217 -4.60 6.36 -5.95
CA PRO A 217 -4.66 5.28 -6.92
C PRO A 217 -3.30 4.61 -7.15
N LEU A 218 -2.23 5.41 -7.24
CA LEU A 218 -0.86 4.91 -7.40
C LEU A 218 -0.41 4.12 -6.15
N LEU A 219 -0.64 4.66 -4.95
CA LEU A 219 -0.33 3.96 -3.70
C LEU A 219 -1.10 2.65 -3.54
N ARG A 220 -2.33 2.56 -4.06
CA ARG A 220 -3.11 1.32 -4.02
C ARG A 220 -2.46 0.19 -4.81
N GLN A 221 -1.84 0.53 -5.94
CA GLN A 221 -1.12 -0.45 -6.75
C GLN A 221 0.23 -0.79 -6.13
N LEU A 222 1.03 0.21 -5.73
CA LEU A 222 2.34 -0.04 -5.13
C LEU A 222 2.25 -0.86 -3.83
N LEU A 223 1.27 -0.56 -2.97
CA LEU A 223 1.07 -1.23 -1.68
C LEU A 223 0.11 -2.42 -1.75
N ALA A 224 -0.20 -2.93 -2.96
CA ALA A 224 -1.00 -4.13 -3.11
C ALA A 224 -0.33 -5.33 -2.43
N LYS A 225 -1.13 -6.15 -1.75
CA LYS A 225 -0.61 -7.26 -0.93
C LYS A 225 -0.05 -8.39 -1.77
N SER A 226 -0.63 -8.63 -2.95
CA SER A 226 -0.11 -9.55 -3.96
C SER A 226 0.91 -8.83 -4.85
N PRO A 227 2.10 -9.40 -5.11
CA PRO A 227 3.07 -8.85 -6.07
C PRO A 227 2.53 -8.72 -7.49
N ALA A 228 1.60 -9.59 -7.91
CA ALA A 228 1.01 -9.57 -9.25
C ALA A 228 0.08 -8.38 -9.49
N ASP A 229 -0.47 -7.79 -8.42
CA ASP A 229 -1.37 -6.63 -8.50
C ASP A 229 -0.60 -5.29 -8.47
N ARG A 230 0.74 -5.35 -8.42
CA ARG A 230 1.62 -4.17 -8.41
C ARG A 230 2.04 -3.80 -9.84
N PRO A 231 2.53 -2.57 -10.06
CA PRO A 231 3.16 -2.21 -11.32
C PRO A 231 4.31 -3.17 -11.64
N GLN A 232 4.43 -3.57 -12.91
CA GLN A 232 5.41 -4.59 -13.31
C GLN A 232 6.77 -4.00 -13.69
N SER A 233 6.89 -2.67 -13.81
CA SER A 233 8.11 -1.94 -14.15
C SER A 233 8.12 -0.54 -13.55
N GLY A 234 9.30 0.08 -13.53
CA GLY A 234 9.44 1.48 -13.13
C GLY A 234 8.80 2.44 -14.12
N THR A 235 8.81 2.08 -15.41
CA THR A 235 8.07 2.79 -16.46
C THR A 235 6.57 2.82 -16.16
N ALA A 236 5.96 1.70 -15.77
CA ALA A 236 4.55 1.65 -15.41
C ALA A 236 4.21 2.57 -14.22
N ILE A 237 5.10 2.70 -13.23
CA ILE A 237 4.94 3.65 -12.12
C ILE A 237 4.94 5.09 -12.64
N THR A 238 5.86 5.40 -13.54
CA THR A 238 6.01 6.73 -14.13
C THR A 238 4.77 7.11 -14.95
N GLU A 239 4.25 6.19 -15.76
CA GLU A 239 3.01 6.36 -16.52
C GLU A 239 1.79 6.55 -15.61
N LEU A 240 1.68 5.76 -14.54
CA LEU A 240 0.60 5.92 -13.56
C LEU A 240 0.68 7.28 -12.87
N LEU A 241 1.89 7.75 -12.57
CA LEU A 241 2.13 9.05 -11.96
C LEU A 241 1.75 10.21 -12.90
N ASP A 242 2.07 10.09 -14.20
CA ASP A 242 1.71 11.07 -15.24
C ASP A 242 0.21 11.15 -15.51
N ASN A 243 -0.49 10.02 -15.37
CA ASN A 243 -1.93 9.92 -15.58
C ASN A 243 -2.77 10.22 -14.34
N LEU A 244 -2.15 10.67 -13.23
CA LEU A 244 -2.92 11.10 -12.07
C LEU A 244 -3.73 12.35 -12.42
N GLU A 245 -5.01 12.31 -12.05
CA GLU A 245 -5.88 13.48 -12.16
C GLU A 245 -5.30 14.65 -11.35
N SER A 246 -5.47 15.87 -11.87
CA SER A 246 -5.02 17.09 -11.20
C SER A 246 -5.48 17.13 -9.73
N PRO A 247 -4.65 17.62 -8.78
CA PRO A 247 -5.04 17.80 -7.38
C PRO A 247 -6.35 18.58 -7.23
N GLU A 248 -6.62 19.52 -8.15
CA GLU A 248 -7.87 20.29 -8.22
C GLU A 248 -9.11 19.40 -8.34
N HIS A 249 -9.01 18.23 -8.95
CA HIS A 249 -10.12 17.27 -9.02
C HIS A 249 -10.57 16.82 -7.62
N TYR A 250 -9.63 16.75 -6.67
CA TYR A 250 -9.84 16.30 -5.29
C TYR A 250 -10.00 17.45 -4.28
N THR A 251 -9.47 18.64 -4.61
CA THR A 251 -9.48 19.82 -3.72
C THR A 251 -10.45 20.91 -4.14
N ARG A 252 -11.02 20.88 -5.36
CA ARG A 252 -12.14 21.75 -5.70
C ARG A 252 -13.20 21.57 -4.61
N GLU A 253 -13.62 22.69 -4.02
CA GLU A 253 -15.00 22.78 -3.53
C GLU A 253 -15.85 22.36 -4.72
N ARG A 254 -16.22 21.07 -4.78
CA ARG A 254 -17.20 20.61 -5.75
C ARG A 254 -18.37 21.53 -5.51
N ALA A 255 -18.60 22.39 -6.50
CA ALA A 255 -19.59 23.46 -6.46
C ALA A 255 -20.76 22.95 -5.65
N ARG A 256 -21.15 23.67 -4.57
CA ARG A 256 -22.40 23.38 -3.86
C ARG A 256 -23.41 23.13 -4.96
N TYR A 257 -23.86 21.89 -5.08
CA TYR A 257 -24.82 21.52 -6.09
C TYR A 257 -25.99 22.51 -5.95
N ARG A 258 -26.16 23.35 -6.95
CA ARG A 258 -27.30 24.24 -7.11
C ARG A 258 -28.13 23.63 -8.22
N PRO A 259 -29.21 22.90 -7.90
CA PRO A 259 -30.08 22.35 -8.91
C PRO A 259 -30.69 23.50 -9.71
N GLN A 260 -30.73 23.38 -11.04
CA GLN A 260 -31.70 24.14 -11.82
C GLN A 260 -33.09 23.61 -11.44
N GLU A 261 -33.89 24.48 -10.84
CA GLU A 261 -35.24 24.19 -10.39
C GLU A 261 -36.14 23.97 -11.62
N THR A 262 -36.26 22.72 -12.06
CA THR A 262 -37.45 22.26 -12.77
C THR A 262 -38.20 21.31 -11.85
N GLY A 263 -39.08 21.96 -11.07
CA GLY A 263 -40.11 21.43 -10.18
C GLY A 263 -40.31 19.93 -10.10
N ILE A 264 -39.70 19.31 -9.09
CA ILE A 264 -40.36 18.40 -8.15
C ILE A 264 -39.64 18.59 -6.79
N ASN A 265 -40.39 18.95 -5.74
CA ASN A 265 -39.87 19.19 -4.38
C ASN A 265 -39.08 17.99 -3.83
N GLY A 266 -37.80 18.20 -3.47
CA GLY A 266 -36.99 17.28 -2.67
C GLY A 266 -35.49 17.41 -2.91
N ALA A 267 -34.77 17.94 -1.91
CA ALA A 267 -33.33 18.20 -1.85
C ALA A 267 -32.43 17.09 -2.43
N LEU A 268 -31.24 17.48 -2.92
CA LEU A 268 -30.04 16.64 -3.11
C LEU A 268 -30.24 15.25 -2.50
N ALA A 269 -30.38 14.22 -3.35
CA ALA A 269 -30.72 12.87 -2.90
C ALA A 269 -29.95 12.57 -1.60
N PRO A 270 -30.65 12.29 -0.49
CA PRO A 270 -29.97 12.11 0.78
C PRO A 270 -28.95 10.99 0.58
N ARG A 271 -27.70 11.23 1.01
CA ARG A 271 -26.56 10.31 0.86
C ARG A 271 -26.84 8.89 1.38
N LEU A 272 -27.91 8.74 2.14
CA LEU A 272 -28.62 7.52 2.48
C LEU A 272 -30.12 7.71 2.18
N ARG A 273 -30.71 6.85 1.35
CA ARG A 273 -32.15 6.77 1.11
C ARG A 273 -32.64 5.37 1.42
N LEU A 274 -33.73 5.29 2.16
CA LEU A 274 -34.39 4.05 2.55
C LEU A 274 -35.77 4.00 1.91
N LYS A 275 -36.16 2.84 1.37
CA LYS A 275 -37.47 2.67 0.72
C LYS A 275 -38.00 1.28 0.98
N GLU A 276 -39.21 1.19 1.51
CA GLU A 276 -39.96 -0.07 1.56
C GLU A 276 -40.70 -0.28 0.23
N THR A 277 -40.66 -1.49 -0.31
CA THR A 277 -41.40 -1.91 -1.51
C THR A 277 -42.18 -3.19 -1.24
N LYS A 278 -43.33 -3.37 -1.89
CA LYS A 278 -44.09 -4.63 -1.79
C LYS A 278 -43.40 -5.69 -2.65
N ALA A 279 -43.01 -6.78 -2.01
CA ALA A 279 -42.25 -7.88 -2.62
C ALA A 279 -43.13 -9.11 -2.95
N GLY A 280 -44.39 -9.11 -2.53
CA GLY A 280 -45.34 -10.17 -2.81
C GLY A 280 -46.50 -10.22 -1.82
N MET A 281 -47.24 -11.32 -1.84
CA MET A 281 -48.38 -11.56 -0.95
C MET A 281 -48.23 -12.93 -0.30
N SER A 282 -48.48 -13.00 1.00
CA SER A 282 -48.65 -14.24 1.76
C SER A 282 -50.11 -14.38 2.20
N TRP A 283 -50.48 -15.55 2.73
CA TRP A 283 -51.80 -15.73 3.34
C TRP A 283 -52.07 -14.80 4.54
N ARG A 284 -51.01 -14.26 5.17
CA ARG A 284 -51.07 -13.24 6.24
C ARG A 284 -50.98 -11.80 5.73
N GLY A 285 -51.05 -11.58 4.42
CA GLY A 285 -51.00 -10.27 3.77
C GLY A 285 -49.68 -9.97 3.05
N ASN A 286 -49.50 -8.70 2.65
CA ASN A 286 -48.36 -8.26 1.85
C ASN A 286 -47.02 -8.54 2.52
N LEU A 287 -46.05 -8.93 1.71
CA LEU A 287 -44.64 -9.08 2.07
C LEU A 287 -43.85 -7.89 1.57
N TYR A 288 -42.80 -7.50 2.29
CA TYR A 288 -42.09 -6.26 2.04
C TYR A 288 -40.58 -6.47 1.87
N GLN A 289 -40.01 -5.75 0.92
CA GLN A 289 -38.58 -5.60 0.72
C GLN A 289 -38.14 -4.22 1.22
N TYR A 290 -36.94 -4.16 1.80
CA TYR A 290 -36.32 -2.90 2.22
C TYR A 290 -35.13 -2.57 1.33
N ASP A 291 -35.26 -1.51 0.52
CA ASP A 291 -34.25 -1.01 -0.40
C ASP A 291 -33.46 0.13 0.26
N ILE A 292 -32.16 -0.04 0.35
CA ILE A 292 -31.20 0.92 0.90
C ILE A 292 -30.33 1.42 -0.23
N TYR A 293 -30.30 2.73 -0.44
CA TYR A 293 -29.45 3.39 -1.42
C TYR A 293 -28.48 4.26 -0.64
N LEU A 294 -27.18 4.09 -0.84
CA LEU A 294 -26.19 4.91 -0.16
C LEU A 294 -25.03 5.27 -1.07
N VAL A 295 -24.44 6.44 -0.82
CA VAL A 295 -23.27 6.93 -1.51
C VAL A 295 -22.20 7.21 -0.47
N ALA A 296 -21.01 6.65 -0.67
CA ALA A 296 -19.86 6.94 0.17
C ALA A 296 -18.55 6.93 -0.61
N ASP A 297 -17.78 8.00 -0.43
CA ASP A 297 -16.48 8.24 -1.04
C ASP A 297 -15.35 7.51 -0.29
N ASP A 298 -15.53 7.27 1.01
CA ASP A 298 -14.62 6.51 1.89
C ASP A 298 -15.38 5.72 2.96
N PHE A 299 -14.63 4.91 3.72
CA PHE A 299 -15.22 3.99 4.69
C PHE A 299 -15.74 4.70 5.94
N GLU A 300 -15.19 5.85 6.31
CA GLU A 300 -15.65 6.62 7.46
C GLU A 300 -17.01 7.26 7.15
N GLN A 301 -17.17 7.80 5.94
CA GLN A 301 -18.45 8.28 5.45
C GLN A 301 -19.47 7.15 5.34
N PHE A 302 -19.05 5.97 4.86
CA PHE A 302 -19.90 4.78 4.89
C PHE A 302 -20.32 4.42 6.32
N GLN A 303 -19.39 4.48 7.28
CA GLN A 303 -19.65 4.22 8.70
C GLN A 303 -20.63 5.23 9.31
N SER A 304 -20.56 6.50 8.90
CA SER A 304 -21.46 7.55 9.40
C SER A 304 -22.94 7.33 9.08
N HIS A 305 -23.25 6.55 8.03
CA HIS A 305 -24.63 6.22 7.65
C HIS A 305 -25.26 5.14 8.53
N PHE A 306 -24.45 4.36 9.28
CA PHE A 306 -24.95 3.19 10.00
C PHE A 306 -25.87 3.44 11.17
N PRO A 307 -25.67 4.46 12.03
CA PRO A 307 -26.61 4.71 13.12
C PRO A 307 -28.05 4.86 12.61
N VAL A 308 -28.22 5.57 11.50
CA VAL A 308 -29.52 5.78 10.84
C VAL A 308 -30.02 4.49 10.19
N LEU A 309 -29.16 3.79 9.44
CA LEU A 309 -29.51 2.54 8.79
C LEU A 309 -29.97 1.46 9.79
N ARG A 310 -29.23 1.32 10.90
CA ARG A 310 -29.49 0.37 11.98
C ARG A 310 -30.86 0.63 12.61
N SER A 311 -31.11 1.87 13.04
CA SER A 311 -32.40 2.27 13.63
C SER A 311 -33.56 1.95 12.69
N ALA A 312 -33.44 2.30 11.40
CA ALA A 312 -34.51 2.11 10.45
C ALA A 312 -34.79 0.63 10.14
N LEU A 313 -33.76 -0.23 10.10
CA LEU A 313 -33.92 -1.68 9.94
C LEU A 313 -34.59 -2.31 11.15
N GLN A 314 -34.26 -1.86 12.36
CA GLN A 314 -34.91 -2.29 13.60
C GLN A 314 -36.39 -1.90 13.63
N ASP A 315 -36.70 -0.64 13.34
CA ASP A 315 -38.07 -0.13 13.28
C ASP A 315 -38.89 -0.89 12.23
N TRP A 316 -38.29 -1.12 11.05
CA TRP A 316 -38.94 -1.87 9.98
C TRP A 316 -39.26 -3.31 10.40
N HIS A 317 -38.31 -4.01 11.01
CA HIS A 317 -38.52 -5.36 11.53
C HIS A 317 -39.56 -5.40 12.65
N GLN A 318 -39.54 -4.44 13.58
CA GLN A 318 -40.52 -4.35 14.66
C GLN A 318 -41.95 -4.14 14.12
N GLN A 319 -42.11 -3.32 13.08
CA GLN A 319 -43.42 -3.02 12.48
C GLN A 319 -43.96 -4.15 11.57
N ARG A 320 -43.07 -4.87 10.87
CA ARG A 320 -43.46 -5.86 9.87
C ARG A 320 -43.37 -7.30 10.36
N GLY A 321 -42.44 -7.61 11.25
CA GLY A 321 -42.20 -8.93 11.81
C GLY A 321 -41.99 -9.98 10.72
N SER A 322 -42.79 -11.04 10.74
CA SER A 322 -42.73 -12.13 9.75
C SER A 322 -43.08 -11.72 8.32
N ARG A 323 -43.43 -10.45 8.07
CA ARG A 323 -43.72 -9.91 6.73
C ARG A 323 -42.50 -9.27 6.05
N CYS A 324 -41.35 -9.19 6.74
CA CYS A 324 -40.08 -8.84 6.11
C CYS A 324 -39.67 -9.97 5.16
N LYS A 325 -39.36 -9.63 3.90
CA LYS A 325 -39.06 -10.62 2.85
C LYS A 325 -37.61 -10.60 2.39
N SER A 326 -37.02 -9.42 2.21
CA SER A 326 -35.66 -9.27 1.70
C SER A 326 -35.12 -7.87 1.97
N VAL A 327 -33.80 -7.74 1.93
CA VAL A 327 -33.10 -6.45 2.01
C VAL A 327 -32.19 -6.29 0.79
N THR A 328 -32.25 -5.14 0.12
CA THR A 328 -31.34 -4.83 -0.99
C THR A 328 -30.58 -3.56 -0.70
N ILE A 329 -29.25 -3.63 -0.72
CA ILE A 329 -28.36 -2.48 -0.61
C ILE A 329 -27.78 -2.17 -1.99
N LYS A 330 -27.98 -0.93 -2.46
CA LYS A 330 -27.34 -0.37 -3.65
C LYS A 330 -26.40 0.73 -3.19
N ALA A 331 -25.10 0.47 -3.26
CA ALA A 331 -24.10 1.37 -2.75
C ALA A 331 -23.23 1.88 -3.90
N THR A 332 -23.21 3.20 -4.09
CA THR A 332 -22.23 3.85 -4.96
C THR A 332 -20.99 4.14 -4.15
N LEU A 333 -19.97 3.31 -4.35
CA LEU A 333 -18.74 3.32 -3.56
C LEU A 333 -17.55 3.36 -4.51
N HIS A 334 -16.44 3.93 -4.05
CA HIS A 334 -15.19 3.71 -4.75
C HIS A 334 -14.71 2.26 -4.54
N PRO A 335 -14.25 1.53 -5.60
CA PRO A 335 -13.87 0.11 -5.51
C PRO A 335 -12.99 -0.33 -4.33
N TRP A 336 -12.11 0.54 -3.82
CA TRP A 336 -11.19 0.22 -2.73
C TRP A 336 -11.82 0.01 -1.34
N ILE A 337 -13.00 0.56 -1.08
CA ILE A 337 -13.70 0.32 0.19
C ILE A 337 -14.64 -0.88 0.13
N SER A 338 -14.89 -1.44 -1.05
CA SER A 338 -15.82 -2.57 -1.26
C SER A 338 -15.55 -3.72 -0.29
N GLY A 339 -14.29 -4.14 -0.13
CA GLY A 339 -13.90 -5.19 0.81
C GLY A 339 -14.27 -4.90 2.26
N ARG A 340 -13.99 -3.70 2.75
CA ARG A 340 -14.30 -3.27 4.11
C ARG A 340 -15.81 -3.15 4.33
N VAL A 341 -16.52 -2.61 3.34
CA VAL A 341 -17.99 -2.54 3.35
C VAL A 341 -18.61 -3.93 3.43
N LYS A 342 -18.12 -4.89 2.64
CA LYS A 342 -18.59 -6.28 2.67
C LYS A 342 -18.39 -6.91 4.04
N GLN A 343 -17.18 -6.81 4.59
CA GLN A 343 -16.86 -7.39 5.89
C GLN A 343 -17.72 -6.76 6.99
N TYR A 344 -17.87 -5.43 6.98
CA TYR A 344 -18.67 -4.71 7.95
C TYR A 344 -20.15 -5.08 7.87
N LEU A 345 -20.73 -5.19 6.66
CA LEU A 345 -22.12 -5.63 6.48
C LEU A 345 -22.32 -7.07 6.92
N LYS A 346 -21.31 -7.94 6.73
CA LYS A 346 -21.35 -9.33 7.20
C LYS A 346 -21.36 -9.41 8.73
N GLU A 347 -20.47 -8.66 9.40
CA GLU A 347 -20.43 -8.57 10.86
C GLU A 347 -21.73 -7.97 11.42
N LEU A 348 -22.29 -6.97 10.75
CA LEU A 348 -23.54 -6.34 11.15
C LEU A 348 -24.72 -7.33 11.12
N ARG A 349 -24.79 -8.24 10.13
CA ARG A 349 -25.84 -9.28 10.08
C ARG A 349 -25.79 -10.22 11.29
N GLN A 350 -24.62 -10.34 11.91
CA GLN A 350 -24.39 -11.19 13.09
C GLN A 350 -24.50 -10.42 14.40
N SER A 351 -24.73 -9.11 14.36
CA SER A 351 -24.94 -8.31 15.58
C SER A 351 -26.28 -8.66 16.24
N ASP A 352 -26.28 -8.75 17.57
CA ASP A 352 -27.45 -9.16 18.37
C ASP A 352 -28.71 -8.34 18.05
N ASP A 353 -28.53 -7.07 17.72
CA ASP A 353 -29.61 -6.11 17.48
C ASP A 353 -30.10 -6.07 16.02
N LEU A 354 -29.46 -6.82 15.11
CA LEU A 354 -29.84 -7.01 13.71
C LEU A 354 -29.80 -8.47 13.23
N ALA A 355 -29.71 -9.44 14.14
CA ALA A 355 -29.60 -10.87 13.84
C ALA A 355 -30.74 -11.41 12.95
N PHE A 356 -31.90 -10.74 12.92
CA PHE A 356 -33.00 -11.09 12.01
C PHE A 356 -32.61 -11.00 10.52
N LEU A 357 -31.60 -10.18 10.17
CA LEU A 357 -31.06 -10.09 8.82
C LEU A 357 -30.36 -11.38 8.36
N GLY A 358 -29.94 -12.24 9.29
CA GLY A 358 -29.44 -13.59 8.99
C GLY A 358 -30.52 -14.48 8.39
N ARG A 359 -31.80 -14.26 8.75
CA ARG A 359 -32.97 -15.06 8.28
C ARG A 359 -33.61 -14.52 7.01
N LEU A 360 -33.10 -13.43 6.45
CA LEU A 360 -33.61 -12.80 5.24
C LEU A 360 -32.59 -12.90 4.11
N PRO A 361 -33.03 -13.12 2.86
CA PRO A 361 -32.19 -12.90 1.69
C PRO A 361 -31.76 -11.43 1.64
N MET A 362 -30.45 -11.21 1.46
CA MET A 362 -29.88 -9.87 1.36
C MET A 362 -29.01 -9.74 0.11
N GLN A 363 -29.23 -8.69 -0.68
CA GLN A 363 -28.43 -8.40 -1.87
C GLN A 363 -27.62 -7.13 -1.69
N LEU A 364 -26.36 -7.15 -2.11
CA LEU A 364 -25.49 -5.97 -2.19
C LEU A 364 -25.09 -5.75 -3.64
N ASN A 365 -25.42 -4.57 -4.18
CA ASN A 365 -24.99 -4.11 -5.49
C ASN A 365 -24.03 -2.93 -5.29
N LEU A 366 -22.75 -3.15 -5.58
CA LEU A 366 -21.72 -2.12 -5.55
C LEU A 366 -21.54 -1.54 -6.94
N VAL A 367 -21.56 -0.22 -7.03
CA VAL A 367 -21.44 0.53 -8.29
C VAL A 367 -20.41 1.63 -8.10
N ALA A 368 -19.57 1.87 -9.11
CA ALA A 368 -18.63 2.98 -9.12
C ALA A 368 -19.34 4.31 -9.39
N ALA A 369 -18.65 5.42 -9.16
CA ALA A 369 -19.21 6.77 -9.33
C ALA A 369 -19.60 7.09 -10.79
N ASP A 370 -19.00 6.39 -11.76
CA ASP A 370 -19.30 6.44 -13.19
C ASP A 370 -20.48 5.52 -13.60
N GLY A 371 -21.09 4.81 -12.65
CA GLY A 371 -22.20 3.89 -12.88
C GLY A 371 -21.78 2.47 -13.28
N GLN A 372 -20.49 2.17 -13.39
CA GLN A 372 -20.03 0.83 -13.71
C GLN A 372 -20.23 -0.13 -12.52
N PRO A 373 -20.78 -1.34 -12.74
CA PRO A 373 -20.93 -2.32 -11.67
C PRO A 373 -19.55 -2.77 -11.18
N ILE A 374 -19.36 -2.72 -9.86
CA ILE A 374 -18.14 -3.20 -9.21
C ILE A 374 -18.33 -4.67 -8.85
N GLU A 375 -19.40 -4.97 -8.10
CA GLU A 375 -19.62 -6.30 -7.54
C GLU A 375 -21.09 -6.47 -7.16
N ARG A 376 -21.59 -7.70 -7.30
CA ARG A 376 -22.91 -8.09 -6.80
C ARG A 376 -22.74 -9.29 -5.89
N LEU A 377 -23.31 -9.20 -4.69
CA LEU A 377 -23.35 -10.28 -3.72
C LEU A 377 -24.79 -10.56 -3.32
N ALA A 378 -25.05 -11.83 -3.07
CA ALA A 378 -26.27 -12.28 -2.45
C ALA A 378 -25.90 -13.13 -1.23
N TRP A 379 -26.56 -12.84 -0.11
CA TRP A 379 -26.57 -13.70 1.06
C TRP A 379 -27.94 -14.36 1.14
N GLU A 380 -27.94 -15.68 1.13
CA GLU A 380 -29.14 -16.47 1.40
C GLU A 380 -29.45 -16.48 2.90
N PRO A 381 -30.70 -16.81 3.29
CA PRO A 381 -31.04 -17.05 4.68
C PRO A 381 -30.13 -18.13 5.26
N GLU A 382 -29.59 -17.89 6.46
CA GLU A 382 -28.86 -18.89 7.21
C GLU A 382 -29.83 -20.04 7.54
N SER A 383 -29.50 -21.27 7.10
CA SER A 383 -30.28 -22.45 7.44
C SER A 383 -30.27 -22.63 8.95
N GLU A 384 -31.44 -22.80 9.57
CA GLU A 384 -31.52 -23.28 10.94
C GLU A 384 -30.83 -24.66 10.99
N SER A 385 -29.57 -24.66 11.44
CA SER A 385 -28.95 -25.89 11.94
C SER A 385 -29.69 -26.25 13.22
N GLY A 386 -30.73 -27.08 13.06
CA GLY A 386 -31.30 -27.88 14.13
C GLY A 386 -30.35 -28.96 14.59
#